data_AF-A0A0J1EHC0-F1
#
_entry.id   AF-A0A0J1EHC0-F1
#
_cell.length_a   1.000
_cell.length_b   1.000
_cell.length_c   1.000
_cell.angle_alpha   90.00
_cell.angle_beta   90.00
_cell.angle_gamma   90.00
#
_symmetry.space_group_name_H-M   'P 1'
#
loop_
_entity.id
_entity.type
_entity.pdbx_description
1 polymer ?
#
loop_
_entity_poly.entity_id
_entity_poly.type
_entity_poly.pdbx_seq_one_letter_code
_entity_poly.pdbx_strand_id
1 'polypeptide(L)'
;MSEFLLYYRRPDPTTWVYLSSFLTIGLFFVFRRFWSIRNLDIVLLILLAPGLLMVNEGYRRQTRLARLASAEISAAASSIPVEAEGEDAAPTELSPDNEAVPQAPAEPESPPALRELTSEELTTLQGSDAYQRAAQLQRTGFITLFCIQFLVLVRMLLDPLMVRRPLLDPNLTTGGLNFLGISLFIFMMANVVASTPEIQQEQGPKLGPGYALINMLPAIPTRPISEAIAGAEPPTMAELTAAEQRRTMVAKIIAILAQSAVLIGILLIGNRHFGNLRAGAGCATLYLLMPYTAQMTGRVDHVVPAALILWAVLMYRKPLIAGLFIGAAAGLLYYPLFLLPLWCSFYWQRGVGRFAGAVLVALTVLMALLAFAGGEPFLTHVQRMFGVLNPNKGPNELTGIWELGWNPIWRLPVIVGYVILSFFFAVWPGQKNLGILISCSAALMVAAQFWHGYGGGLYMAWFLPLLLLTIFRPNLQDRVATKVIDGRSRPSRRSSTALDAA
;
A
#
# COMPACT_ATOMS: atom_id res chain seq x y z
N MET A 1 -2.39 38.78 -9.82
CA MET A 1 -3.27 37.58 -9.94
C MET A 1 -2.50 36.25 -9.92
N SER A 2 -1.16 36.25 -9.94
CA SER A 2 -0.31 35.05 -9.91
C SER A 2 -0.06 34.45 -8.52
N GLU A 3 -0.28 35.19 -7.44
CA GLU A 3 -0.06 34.66 -6.08
C GLU A 3 -1.16 33.69 -5.62
N PHE A 4 -2.41 33.86 -6.08
CA PHE A 4 -3.52 33.02 -5.65
C PHE A 4 -3.45 31.56 -6.15
N LEU A 5 -2.80 31.30 -7.29
CA LEU A 5 -2.67 29.96 -7.86
C LEU A 5 -1.46 29.17 -7.29
N LEU A 6 -0.58 29.83 -6.53
CA LEU A 6 0.64 29.22 -5.96
C LEU A 6 0.46 28.73 -4.52
N TYR A 7 -0.57 29.17 -3.79
CA TYR A 7 -0.91 28.68 -2.45
C TYR A 7 -1.72 27.38 -2.49
N TYR A 8 -1.21 26.37 -3.18
CA TYR A 8 -1.83 25.06 -3.17
C TYR A 8 -1.73 24.43 -1.77
N ARG A 9 -2.86 24.40 -1.04
CA ARG A 9 -3.01 23.58 0.16
C ARG A 9 -3.64 22.25 -0.19
N ARG A 10 -2.99 21.18 0.21
CA ARG A 10 -3.53 19.83 0.04
C ARG A 10 -4.82 19.70 0.85
N PRO A 11 -5.85 19.03 0.32
CA PRO A 11 -7.07 18.77 1.07
C PRO A 11 -6.78 17.97 2.32
N ASP A 12 -7.39 18.36 3.43
CA ASP A 12 -7.35 17.55 4.64
C ASP A 12 -7.93 16.14 4.37
N PRO A 13 -7.36 15.06 4.94
CA PRO A 13 -7.85 13.71 4.73
C PRO A 13 -9.35 13.55 5.04
N THR A 14 -9.86 14.26 6.05
CA THR A 14 -11.29 14.22 6.39
C THR A 14 -12.14 14.86 5.30
N THR A 15 -11.74 16.04 4.80
CA THR A 15 -12.41 16.71 3.68
C THR A 15 -12.44 15.83 2.44
N TRP A 16 -11.33 15.18 2.11
CA TRP A 16 -11.27 14.24 0.98
C TRP A 16 -12.23 13.07 1.16
N VAL A 17 -12.32 12.50 2.36
CA VAL A 17 -13.24 11.40 2.67
C VAL A 17 -14.69 11.79 2.43
N TYR A 18 -15.12 12.97 2.91
CA TYR A 18 -16.50 13.41 2.68
C TYR A 18 -16.78 13.65 1.19
N LEU A 19 -15.92 14.39 0.50
CA LEU A 19 -16.09 14.71 -0.92
C LEU A 19 -16.09 13.45 -1.79
N SER A 20 -15.13 12.56 -1.59
CA SER A 20 -15.06 11.29 -2.32
C SER A 20 -16.23 10.36 -2.01
N SER A 21 -16.74 10.34 -0.76
CA SER A 21 -17.92 9.53 -0.41
C SER A 21 -19.17 10.04 -1.11
N PHE A 22 -19.43 11.35 -1.08
CA PHE A 22 -20.56 11.95 -1.79
C PHE A 22 -20.46 11.75 -3.30
N LEU A 23 -19.27 11.94 -3.87
CA LEU A 23 -19.04 11.74 -5.30
C LEU A 23 -19.17 10.27 -5.68
N THR A 24 -18.70 9.35 -4.85
CA THR A 24 -18.88 7.90 -5.05
C THR A 24 -20.36 7.53 -5.04
N ILE A 25 -21.14 8.06 -4.09
CA ILE A 25 -22.59 7.85 -4.04
C ILE A 25 -23.25 8.43 -5.31
N GLY A 26 -22.97 9.68 -5.67
CA GLY A 26 -23.57 10.33 -6.83
C GLY A 26 -23.24 9.62 -8.16
N LEU A 27 -22.02 9.11 -8.31
CA LEU A 27 -21.55 8.50 -9.56
C LEU A 27 -21.90 7.01 -9.69
N PHE A 28 -22.06 6.27 -8.60
CA PHE A 28 -22.17 4.80 -8.65
C PHE A 28 -23.38 4.22 -7.93
N PHE A 29 -24.04 4.97 -7.04
CA PHE A 29 -25.19 4.47 -6.31
C PHE A 29 -26.45 4.47 -7.17
N VAL A 30 -27.25 3.40 -7.05
CA VAL A 30 -28.52 3.25 -7.78
C VAL A 30 -29.68 3.49 -6.81
N PHE A 31 -30.27 4.69 -6.85
CA PHE A 31 -31.34 5.10 -5.93
C PHE A 31 -32.66 4.34 -6.10
N ARG A 32 -33.04 3.97 -7.34
CA ARG A 32 -34.27 3.21 -7.60
C ARG A 32 -34.29 1.82 -6.98
N ARG A 33 -33.11 1.24 -6.68
CA ARG A 33 -32.96 -0.10 -6.12
C ARG A 33 -31.94 -0.06 -4.99
N PHE A 34 -32.38 0.53 -3.87
CA PHE A 34 -31.57 0.77 -2.70
C PHE A 34 -30.87 -0.51 -2.20
N TRP A 35 -31.62 -1.58 -1.98
CA TRP A 35 -31.12 -2.89 -1.52
C TRP A 35 -30.61 -3.74 -2.70
N SER A 36 -29.46 -3.36 -3.26
CA SER A 36 -28.78 -4.14 -4.29
C SER A 36 -27.36 -4.50 -3.88
N ILE A 37 -26.85 -5.64 -4.39
CA ILE A 37 -25.48 -6.09 -4.15
C ILE A 37 -24.47 -5.03 -4.62
N ARG A 38 -24.79 -4.31 -5.71
CA ARG A 38 -23.98 -3.17 -6.18
C ARG A 38 -23.87 -2.05 -5.15
N ASN A 39 -25.01 -1.64 -4.60
CA ASN A 39 -25.03 -0.59 -3.57
C ASN A 39 -24.35 -1.06 -2.29
N LEU A 40 -24.49 -2.34 -1.92
CA LEU A 40 -23.74 -2.94 -0.81
C LEU A 40 -22.24 -2.85 -1.06
N ASP A 41 -21.76 -3.19 -2.26
CA ASP A 41 -20.35 -3.10 -2.63
C ASP A 41 -19.84 -1.65 -2.49
N ILE A 42 -20.61 -0.65 -2.93
CA ILE A 42 -20.28 0.78 -2.76
C ILE A 42 -20.26 1.21 -1.29
N VAL A 43 -21.25 0.78 -0.51
CA VAL A 43 -21.32 1.09 0.93
C VAL A 43 -20.12 0.49 1.66
N LEU A 44 -19.76 -0.77 1.38
CA LEU A 44 -18.59 -1.42 1.97
C LEU A 44 -17.29 -0.68 1.63
N LEU A 45 -17.14 -0.18 0.40
CA LEU A 45 -15.98 0.64 0.01
C LEU A 45 -15.92 1.94 0.81
N ILE A 46 -17.04 2.66 0.93
CA ILE A 46 -17.09 3.92 1.70
C ILE A 46 -16.80 3.68 3.18
N LEU A 47 -17.30 2.58 3.75
CA LEU A 47 -17.09 2.22 5.17
C LEU A 47 -15.64 1.87 5.52
N LEU A 48 -14.75 1.66 4.53
CA LEU A 48 -13.31 1.56 4.80
C LEU A 48 -12.70 2.89 5.25
N ALA A 49 -13.30 4.02 4.86
CA ALA A 49 -12.72 5.35 5.08
C ALA A 49 -12.71 5.82 6.54
N PRO A 50 -13.80 5.67 7.33
CA PRO A 50 -13.79 6.05 8.75
C PRO A 50 -12.73 5.31 9.56
N GLY A 51 -12.61 3.98 9.36
CA GLY A 51 -11.60 3.19 10.04
C GLY A 51 -10.17 3.63 9.70
N LEU A 52 -9.91 3.95 8.43
CA LEU A 52 -8.61 4.45 7.96
C LEU A 52 -8.27 5.83 8.57
N LEU A 53 -9.26 6.71 8.68
CA LEU A 53 -9.10 8.02 9.33
C LEU A 53 -8.79 7.87 10.82
N MET A 54 -9.54 7.03 11.54
CA MET A 54 -9.34 6.82 12.98
C MET A 54 -7.96 6.24 13.28
N VAL A 55 -7.49 5.26 12.48
CA VAL A 55 -6.13 4.71 12.64
C VAL A 55 -5.07 5.79 12.43
N ASN A 56 -5.18 6.56 11.36
CA ASN A 56 -4.15 7.53 11.05
C ASN A 56 -4.16 8.72 12.04
N GLU A 57 -5.33 9.21 12.41
CA GLU A 57 -5.46 10.30 13.39
C GLU A 57 -4.98 9.85 14.79
N GLY A 58 -5.32 8.63 15.20
CA GLY A 58 -4.81 8.05 16.45
C GLY A 58 -3.29 7.92 16.46
N TYR A 59 -2.71 7.44 15.35
CA TYR A 59 -1.27 7.34 15.17
C TYR A 59 -0.58 8.71 15.16
N ARG A 60 -1.11 9.68 14.41
CA ARG A 60 -0.59 11.05 14.34
C ARG A 60 -0.56 11.72 15.71
N ARG A 61 -1.62 11.56 16.50
CA ARG A 61 -1.68 12.10 17.88
C ARG A 61 -0.62 11.49 18.79
N GLN A 62 -0.38 10.18 18.70
CA GLN A 62 0.66 9.52 19.48
C GLN A 62 2.06 10.03 19.11
N THR A 63 2.38 10.10 17.81
CA THR A 63 3.66 10.62 17.33
C THR A 63 3.85 12.09 17.74
N ARG A 64 2.80 12.90 17.66
CA ARG A 64 2.83 14.30 18.11
C ARG A 64 3.14 14.41 19.60
N LEU A 65 2.45 13.63 20.45
CA LEU A 65 2.69 13.63 21.89
C LEU A 65 4.13 13.18 22.22
N ALA A 66 4.65 12.16 21.53
CA ALA A 66 6.03 11.72 21.70
C ALA A 66 7.06 12.79 21.28
N ARG A 67 6.80 13.52 20.20
CA ARG A 67 7.65 14.64 19.75
C ARG A 67 7.62 15.82 20.71
N LEU A 68 6.44 16.16 21.25
CA LEU A 68 6.32 17.23 22.25
C LEU A 68 7.08 16.85 23.53
N ALA A 69 6.89 15.62 24.02
CA ALA A 69 7.62 15.13 25.19
C ALA A 69 9.14 15.15 24.98
N SER A 70 9.63 14.69 23.83
CA SER A 70 11.07 14.72 23.51
C SER A 70 11.62 16.15 23.37
N ALA A 71 10.84 17.07 22.80
CA ALA A 71 11.22 18.48 22.73
C ALA A 71 11.27 19.14 24.12
N GLU A 72 10.29 18.88 24.98
CA GLU A 72 10.25 19.37 26.37
C GLU A 72 11.47 18.87 27.17
N ILE A 73 11.81 17.59 27.04
CA ILE A 73 12.99 17.01 27.71
C ILE A 73 14.29 17.61 27.15
N SER A 74 14.37 17.80 25.83
CA SER A 74 15.56 18.39 25.20
C SER A 74 15.75 19.85 25.63
N ALA A 75 14.67 20.62 25.78
CA ALA A 75 14.69 21.98 26.32
C ALA A 75 15.02 22.04 27.82
N ALA A 76 14.56 21.05 28.60
CA ALA A 76 14.93 20.92 30.01
C ALA A 76 16.42 20.58 30.17
N ALA A 77 16.99 19.78 29.27
CA ALA A 77 18.42 19.43 29.28
C ALA A 77 19.32 20.62 28.91
N SER A 78 18.89 21.49 27.99
CA SER A 78 19.64 22.69 27.61
C SER A 78 19.55 23.84 28.61
N SER A 79 18.68 23.75 29.62
CA SER A 79 18.51 24.75 30.67
C SER A 79 19.21 24.40 32.00
N ILE A 80 19.96 23.30 32.07
CA ILE A 80 20.80 22.98 33.24
C ILE A 80 22.00 23.94 33.25
N PRO A 81 22.18 24.78 34.29
CA PRO A 81 23.35 25.65 34.40
C PRO A 81 24.60 24.78 34.52
N VAL A 82 25.57 25.00 33.63
CA VAL A 82 26.95 24.55 33.86
C VAL A 82 27.43 25.31 35.09
N GLU A 83 27.45 24.66 36.25
CA GLU A 83 28.26 25.14 37.38
C GLU A 83 29.71 25.18 36.88
N ALA A 84 30.20 26.39 36.63
CA ALA A 84 31.59 26.62 36.31
C ALA A 84 32.41 26.24 37.55
N GLU A 85 32.98 25.03 37.53
CA GLU A 85 34.12 24.69 38.38
C GLU A 85 35.24 25.69 38.08
N GLY A 86 35.73 26.32 39.14
CA GLY A 86 36.60 27.49 39.07
C GLY A 86 37.96 27.19 38.43
N GLU A 87 38.48 28.21 37.76
CA GLU A 87 39.90 28.31 37.49
C GLU A 87 40.37 29.75 37.75
N ASP A 88 41.49 29.83 38.46
CA ASP A 88 42.04 31.00 39.13
C ASP A 88 42.28 32.20 38.21
N ALA A 89 41.98 33.38 38.76
CA ALA A 89 42.31 34.67 38.19
C ALA A 89 43.81 34.98 38.34
N ALA A 90 44.47 35.32 37.23
CA ALA A 90 45.66 36.17 37.23
C ALA A 90 45.61 37.13 36.01
N PRO A 91 45.90 38.43 36.18
CA PRO A 91 45.69 39.43 35.14
C PRO A 91 46.94 39.58 34.26
N THR A 92 46.79 39.65 32.93
CA THR A 92 47.89 40.08 32.05
C THR A 92 47.37 40.92 30.90
N GLU A 93 47.67 42.22 31.03
CA GLU A 93 48.02 43.23 30.04
C GLU A 93 47.18 43.44 28.77
N LEU A 94 46.59 44.65 28.75
CA LEU A 94 46.00 45.33 27.61
C LEU A 94 47.04 45.57 26.50
N SER A 95 46.72 45.14 25.28
CA SER A 95 47.25 45.74 24.04
C SER A 95 46.07 46.30 23.23
N PRO A 96 46.11 47.58 22.81
CA PRO A 96 45.08 48.16 21.96
C PRO A 96 45.47 47.88 20.51
N ASP A 97 44.66 47.09 19.81
CA ASP A 97 44.48 47.13 18.35
C ASP A 97 43.73 45.86 17.92
N ASN A 98 42.40 45.91 17.99
CA ASN A 98 41.61 45.15 17.04
C ASN A 98 40.27 45.84 16.83
N GLU A 99 40.05 46.24 15.57
CA GLU A 99 38.86 46.91 15.11
C GLU A 99 37.60 46.12 15.49
N ALA A 100 36.62 46.83 16.06
CA ALA A 100 35.32 46.29 16.37
C ALA A 100 34.60 45.90 15.06
N VAL A 101 34.67 44.61 14.70
CA VAL A 101 33.72 43.99 13.78
C VAL A 101 32.37 43.93 14.51
N PRO A 102 31.28 44.52 14.00
CA PRO A 102 29.97 44.31 14.58
C PRO A 102 29.63 42.81 14.44
N GLN A 103 29.56 42.09 15.57
CA GLN A 103 29.00 40.75 15.59
C GLN A 103 27.58 40.82 15.02
N ALA A 104 27.39 40.15 13.88
CA ALA A 104 26.08 39.91 13.31
C ALA A 104 25.18 39.24 14.37
N PRO A 105 23.86 39.50 14.38
CA PRO A 105 22.95 38.81 15.29
C PRO A 105 23.12 37.31 15.11
N ALA A 106 23.34 36.60 16.21
CA ALA A 106 23.41 35.14 16.22
C ALA A 106 22.26 34.57 15.39
N GLU A 107 22.61 33.79 14.36
CA GLU A 107 21.64 32.96 13.64
C GLU A 107 20.85 32.16 14.68
N PRO A 108 19.52 32.01 14.53
CA PRO A 108 18.76 31.19 15.45
C PRO A 108 19.36 29.79 15.44
N GLU A 109 19.81 29.34 16.61
CA GLU A 109 20.31 28.00 16.84
C GLU A 109 19.37 27.01 16.15
N SER A 110 19.94 26.15 15.31
CA SER A 110 19.26 24.99 14.76
C SER A 110 18.47 24.30 15.88
N PRO A 111 17.19 23.96 15.68
CA PRO A 111 16.38 23.38 16.73
C PRO A 111 17.09 22.15 17.32
N PRO A 112 17.05 21.97 18.65
CA PRO A 112 17.75 20.87 19.31
C PRO A 112 17.29 19.55 18.67
N ALA A 113 18.26 18.74 18.25
CA ALA A 113 18.00 17.43 17.66
C ALA A 113 17.09 16.63 18.59
N LEU A 114 15.93 16.20 18.10
CA LEU A 114 14.95 15.45 18.89
C LEU A 114 15.59 14.20 19.49
N ARG A 115 15.70 14.17 20.82
CA ARG A 115 16.20 13.01 21.57
C ARG A 115 15.19 11.86 21.52
N GLU A 116 15.66 10.62 21.34
CA GLU A 116 14.81 9.45 21.58
C GLU A 116 14.44 9.36 23.07
N LEU A 117 13.16 9.11 23.34
CA LEU A 117 12.65 8.93 24.71
C LEU A 117 13.23 7.65 25.32
N THR A 118 13.65 7.74 26.59
CA THR A 118 14.02 6.55 27.36
C THR A 118 12.80 5.66 27.60
N SER A 119 13.02 4.39 27.93
CA SER A 119 11.92 3.44 28.18
C SER A 119 11.00 3.90 29.32
N GLU A 120 11.55 4.50 30.37
CA GLU A 120 10.78 5.04 31.50
C GLU A 120 9.92 6.24 31.06
N GLU A 121 10.51 7.23 30.40
CA GLU A 121 9.77 8.39 29.87
C GLU A 121 8.65 7.98 28.91
N LEU A 122 8.91 6.99 28.05
CA LEU A 122 7.92 6.43 27.15
C LEU A 122 6.77 5.78 27.92
N THR A 123 7.05 5.00 28.98
CA THR A 123 6.00 4.39 29.80
C THR A 123 5.15 5.42 30.53
N THR A 124 5.76 6.50 31.04
CA THR A 124 5.03 7.61 31.66
C THR A 124 4.13 8.32 30.66
N LEU A 125 4.65 8.61 29.46
CA LEU A 125 3.86 9.21 28.37
C LEU A 125 2.70 8.31 27.96
N GLN A 126 2.94 7.00 27.83
CA GLN A 126 1.92 6.00 27.51
C GLN A 126 0.83 5.92 28.58
N GLY A 127 1.18 6.18 29.83
CA GLY A 127 0.25 6.29 30.96
C GLY A 127 -0.66 7.51 30.90
N SER A 128 -0.31 8.56 30.14
CA SER A 128 -1.10 9.80 30.08
C SER A 128 -2.47 9.62 29.42
N ASP A 129 -3.50 10.31 29.94
CA ASP A 129 -4.86 10.29 29.39
C ASP A 129 -4.91 10.64 27.90
N ALA A 130 -4.09 11.62 27.48
CA ALA A 130 -4.02 12.06 26.09
C ALA A 130 -3.50 10.95 25.16
N TYR A 131 -2.44 10.26 25.59
CA TYR A 131 -1.88 9.14 24.83
C TYR A 131 -2.85 7.96 24.79
N GLN A 132 -3.47 7.61 25.93
CA GLN A 132 -4.45 6.53 26.01
C GLN A 132 -5.66 6.78 25.09
N ARG A 133 -6.19 8.00 25.04
CA ARG A 133 -7.29 8.36 24.10
C ARG A 133 -6.86 8.23 22.64
N ALA A 134 -5.63 8.62 22.30
CA ALA A 134 -5.09 8.46 20.96
C ALA A 134 -4.92 6.97 20.58
N ALA A 135 -4.44 6.14 21.51
CA ALA A 135 -4.34 4.69 21.35
C ALA A 135 -5.71 4.01 21.20
N GLN A 136 -6.70 4.42 22.00
CA GLN A 136 -8.08 3.93 21.88
C GLN A 136 -8.72 4.30 20.54
N LEU A 137 -8.48 5.50 20.04
CA LEU A 137 -8.94 5.94 18.72
C LEU A 137 -8.34 5.05 17.61
N GLN A 138 -7.03 4.82 17.66
CA GLN A 138 -6.33 3.95 16.71
C GLN A 138 -6.87 2.51 16.78
N ARG A 139 -7.06 1.98 18.00
CA ARG A 139 -7.63 0.65 18.26
C ARG A 139 -9.01 0.48 17.62
N THR A 140 -9.90 1.44 17.87
CA THR A 140 -11.26 1.43 17.33
C THR A 140 -11.25 1.51 15.80
N GLY A 141 -10.32 2.28 15.25
CA GLY A 141 -10.08 2.35 13.81
C GLY A 141 -9.69 1.01 13.20
N PHE A 142 -8.72 0.30 13.80
CA PHE A 142 -8.30 -1.03 13.33
C PHE A 142 -9.43 -2.06 13.40
N ILE A 143 -10.16 -2.10 14.52
CA ILE A 143 -11.31 -3.02 14.67
C ILE A 143 -12.35 -2.75 13.60
N THR A 144 -12.68 -1.48 13.37
CA THR A 144 -13.64 -1.08 12.32
C THR A 144 -13.17 -1.51 10.94
N LEU A 145 -11.89 -1.26 10.60
CA LEU A 145 -11.30 -1.70 9.33
C LEU A 145 -11.38 -3.21 9.16
N PHE A 146 -11.07 -3.98 10.20
CA PHE A 146 -11.12 -5.44 10.18
C PHE A 146 -12.53 -5.96 9.97
N CYS A 147 -13.51 -5.39 10.67
CA CYS A 147 -14.92 -5.76 10.50
C CYS A 147 -15.39 -5.51 9.05
N ILE A 148 -15.09 -4.35 8.47
CA ILE A 148 -15.48 -4.04 7.09
C ILE A 148 -14.73 -4.92 6.10
N GLN A 149 -13.42 -5.14 6.29
CA GLN A 149 -12.65 -6.05 5.45
C GLN A 149 -13.13 -7.50 5.55
N PHE A 150 -13.67 -7.91 6.70
CA PHE A 150 -14.27 -9.24 6.86
C PHE A 150 -15.55 -9.36 6.04
N LEU A 151 -16.39 -8.32 6.04
CA LEU A 151 -17.57 -8.27 5.16
C LEU A 151 -17.17 -8.27 3.68
N VAL A 152 -16.12 -7.54 3.30
CA VAL A 152 -15.55 -7.57 1.95
C VAL A 152 -15.02 -8.98 1.60
N LEU A 153 -14.32 -9.65 2.52
CA LEU A 153 -13.84 -11.02 2.34
C LEU A 153 -15.01 -11.96 2.08
N VAL A 154 -16.02 -11.96 2.96
CA VAL A 154 -17.25 -12.77 2.78
C VAL A 154 -17.88 -12.47 1.42
N ARG A 155 -17.99 -11.19 1.04
CA ARG A 155 -18.53 -10.77 -0.26
C ARG A 155 -17.73 -11.32 -1.45
N MET A 156 -16.40 -11.37 -1.36
CA MET A 156 -15.53 -11.97 -2.38
C MET A 156 -15.64 -13.51 -2.41
N LEU A 157 -15.85 -14.16 -1.27
CA LEU A 157 -16.07 -15.61 -1.17
C LEU A 157 -17.44 -16.04 -1.72
N LEU A 158 -18.46 -15.21 -1.53
CA LEU A 158 -19.80 -15.43 -2.10
C LEU A 158 -19.84 -15.16 -3.61
N ASP A 159 -18.86 -14.44 -4.14
CA ASP A 159 -18.89 -14.01 -5.53
C ASP A 159 -18.93 -15.20 -6.53
N PRO A 160 -18.09 -16.25 -6.44
CA PRO A 160 -18.20 -17.42 -7.30
C PRO A 160 -19.56 -18.15 -7.26
N LEU A 161 -20.33 -18.00 -6.17
CA LEU A 161 -21.65 -18.63 -6.01
C LEU A 161 -22.75 -17.86 -6.74
N MET A 162 -22.51 -16.61 -7.15
CA MET A 162 -23.52 -15.78 -7.80
C MET A 162 -23.75 -16.17 -9.26
N VAL A 163 -24.95 -16.69 -9.55
CA VAL A 163 -25.41 -17.02 -10.91
C VAL A 163 -25.71 -15.78 -11.74
N ARG A 164 -26.43 -14.81 -11.17
CA ARG A 164 -26.76 -13.54 -11.82
C ARG A 164 -26.03 -12.41 -11.13
N ARG A 165 -25.31 -11.62 -11.93
CA ARG A 165 -24.46 -10.54 -11.44
C ARG A 165 -25.02 -9.20 -11.87
N PRO A 166 -25.34 -8.32 -10.92
CA PRO A 166 -25.77 -6.97 -11.24
C PRO A 166 -24.53 -6.13 -11.61
N LEU A 167 -24.36 -5.80 -12.89
CA LEU A 167 -23.22 -5.01 -13.41
C LEU A 167 -23.24 -3.58 -12.88
N LEU A 168 -22.16 -3.09 -12.27
CA LEU A 168 -22.11 -1.71 -11.81
C LEU A 168 -21.86 -0.75 -12.99
N ASP A 169 -22.90 -0.03 -13.41
CA ASP A 169 -22.83 0.97 -14.45
C ASP A 169 -22.72 2.37 -13.83
N PRO A 170 -21.67 3.16 -14.13
CA PRO A 170 -21.55 4.51 -13.61
C PRO A 170 -22.65 5.43 -14.16
N ASN A 171 -23.15 6.35 -13.33
CA ASN A 171 -24.16 7.34 -13.68
C ASN A 171 -23.63 8.41 -14.66
N LEU A 172 -22.32 8.63 -14.69
CA LEU A 172 -21.66 9.60 -15.58
C LEU A 172 -21.31 8.98 -16.94
N THR A 173 -21.22 9.84 -17.97
CA THR A 173 -20.78 9.45 -19.32
C THR A 173 -19.31 9.02 -19.32
N THR A 174 -18.90 8.20 -20.29
CA THR A 174 -17.49 7.77 -20.42
C THR A 174 -16.53 8.96 -20.54
N GLY A 175 -16.92 10.00 -21.28
CA GLY A 175 -16.13 11.24 -21.39
C GLY A 175 -15.96 11.95 -20.05
N GLY A 176 -17.05 12.07 -19.27
CA GLY A 176 -16.99 12.66 -17.93
C GLY A 176 -16.15 11.84 -16.95
N LEU A 177 -16.24 10.51 -17.00
CA LEU A 177 -15.42 9.62 -16.17
C LEU A 177 -13.94 9.73 -16.49
N ASN A 178 -13.59 9.77 -17.78
CA ASN A 178 -12.21 9.94 -18.23
C ASN A 178 -11.65 11.30 -17.82
N PHE A 179 -12.41 12.38 -18.02
CA PHE A 179 -12.00 13.72 -17.60
C PHE A 179 -11.76 13.75 -16.08
N LEU A 180 -12.75 13.33 -15.28
CA LEU A 180 -12.63 13.28 -13.83
C LEU A 180 -11.46 12.40 -13.38
N GLY A 181 -11.31 11.21 -13.98
CA GLY A 181 -10.21 10.29 -13.67
C GLY A 181 -8.84 10.87 -13.98
N ILE A 182 -8.66 11.52 -15.14
CA ILE A 182 -7.40 12.17 -15.52
C ILE A 182 -7.11 13.35 -14.57
N SER A 183 -8.10 14.18 -14.27
CA SER A 183 -7.94 15.30 -13.33
C SER A 183 -7.54 14.82 -11.93
N LEU A 184 -8.21 13.79 -11.39
CA LEU A 184 -7.85 13.18 -10.11
C LEU A 184 -6.44 12.59 -10.13
N PHE A 185 -6.07 11.92 -11.22
CA PHE A 185 -4.73 11.36 -11.35
C PHE A 185 -3.65 12.45 -11.36
N ILE A 186 -3.80 13.49 -12.20
CA ILE A 186 -2.87 14.62 -12.25
C ILE A 186 -2.74 15.26 -10.87
N PHE A 187 -3.87 15.49 -10.20
CA PHE A 187 -3.93 16.03 -8.85
C PHE A 187 -3.14 15.17 -7.84
N MET A 188 -3.33 13.86 -7.86
CA MET A 188 -2.62 12.94 -6.97
C MET A 188 -1.13 12.85 -7.28
N MET A 189 -0.74 12.86 -8.56
CA MET A 189 0.68 12.86 -8.95
C MET A 189 1.37 14.16 -8.57
N ALA A 190 0.69 15.31 -8.70
CA ALA A 190 1.19 16.60 -8.21
C ALA A 190 1.48 16.54 -6.70
N ASN A 191 0.59 15.91 -5.92
CA ASN A 191 0.84 15.68 -4.48
C ASN A 191 2.06 14.81 -4.21
N VAL A 192 2.31 13.76 -5.01
CA VAL A 192 3.52 12.93 -4.87
C VAL A 192 4.78 13.73 -5.20
N VAL A 193 4.75 14.54 -6.27
CA VAL A 193 5.89 15.36 -6.70
C VAL A 193 6.24 16.42 -5.65
N ALA A 194 5.22 17.10 -5.10
CA ALA A 194 5.39 18.20 -4.15
C ALA A 194 5.79 17.76 -2.71
N SER A 195 6.03 16.47 -2.46
CA SER A 195 6.17 15.92 -1.10
C SER A 195 7.59 15.65 -0.62
N THR A 196 7.82 15.80 0.69
CA THR A 196 9.10 15.55 1.37
C THR A 196 9.09 14.23 2.17
N PRO A 197 10.23 13.54 2.31
CA PRO A 197 10.29 12.18 2.87
C PRO A 197 10.12 12.11 4.40
N GLU A 198 10.43 13.17 5.17
CA GLU A 198 10.41 13.15 6.64
C GLU A 198 9.05 12.78 7.24
N ILE A 199 7.98 13.11 6.52
CA ILE A 199 6.58 12.83 6.86
C ILE A 199 6.27 11.31 6.75
N GLN A 200 7.22 10.48 6.31
CA GLN A 200 7.15 9.02 6.38
C GLN A 200 6.80 8.52 7.79
N GLN A 201 7.29 9.19 8.84
CA GLN A 201 6.96 8.83 10.22
C GLN A 201 5.50 9.09 10.60
N GLU A 202 4.78 9.98 9.90
CA GLU A 202 3.40 10.37 10.25
C GLU A 202 2.33 9.57 9.50
N GLN A 203 2.69 8.90 8.39
CA GLN A 203 1.72 8.18 7.54
C GLN A 203 1.41 6.74 7.99
N GLY A 204 2.16 6.22 8.96
CA GLY A 204 1.91 4.91 9.57
C GLY A 204 3.18 4.27 10.13
N PRO A 205 3.05 3.11 10.82
CA PRO A 205 4.18 2.43 11.43
C PRO A 205 5.20 1.95 10.40
N LYS A 206 6.47 1.85 10.83
CA LYS A 206 7.56 1.23 10.05
C LYS A 206 7.19 -0.20 9.63
N LEU A 207 7.56 -0.56 8.41
CA LEU A 207 6.99 -1.69 7.70
C LEU A 207 7.73 -2.99 7.97
N GLY A 208 6.98 -4.08 7.78
CA GLY A 208 7.39 -5.45 8.00
C GLY A 208 8.39 -6.03 7.02
N PRO A 209 8.63 -7.35 7.11
CA PRO A 209 9.50 -8.07 6.20
C PRO A 209 8.95 -7.95 4.78
N GLY A 210 9.86 -7.59 3.88
CA GLY A 210 9.62 -7.36 2.46
C GLY A 210 10.96 -7.31 1.75
N TYR A 211 10.94 -7.17 0.43
CA TYR A 211 12.18 -7.09 -0.34
C TYR A 211 13.01 -5.89 0.11
N ALA A 212 14.24 -6.17 0.56
CA ALA A 212 15.06 -5.20 1.29
C ALA A 212 15.25 -3.88 0.52
N LEU A 213 15.38 -3.94 -0.80
CA LEU A 213 15.57 -2.74 -1.63
C LEU A 213 14.32 -1.84 -1.69
N ILE A 214 13.11 -2.39 -1.54
CA ILE A 214 11.90 -1.58 -1.43
C ILE A 214 11.83 -0.92 -0.05
N ASN A 215 12.20 -1.64 1.00
CA ASN A 215 12.25 -1.11 2.35
C ASN A 215 13.33 -0.03 2.53
N MET A 216 14.30 0.07 1.61
CA MET A 216 15.28 1.16 1.56
C MET A 216 14.74 2.46 0.95
N LEU A 217 13.57 2.43 0.28
CA LEU A 217 12.95 3.61 -0.30
C LEU A 217 12.06 4.32 0.73
N PRO A 218 12.13 5.66 0.84
CA PRO A 218 11.26 6.40 1.74
C PRO A 218 9.81 6.39 1.24
N ALA A 219 8.85 6.34 2.16
CA ALA A 219 7.44 6.55 1.84
C ALA A 219 7.17 8.04 1.61
N ILE A 220 6.42 8.36 0.54
CA ILE A 220 6.16 9.75 0.17
C ILE A 220 4.78 10.16 0.66
N PRO A 221 4.70 11.22 1.49
CA PRO A 221 3.42 11.70 1.99
C PRO A 221 2.58 12.29 0.87
N THR A 222 1.26 12.32 1.02
CA THR A 222 0.36 13.03 0.09
C THR A 222 -0.67 13.89 0.79
N ARG A 223 -0.57 14.00 2.12
CA ARG A 223 -1.48 14.77 2.98
C ARG A 223 -0.91 16.16 3.26
N PRO A 224 -1.74 17.15 3.65
CA PRO A 224 -1.27 18.48 4.07
C PRO A 224 -0.38 18.40 5.30
N ILE A 225 0.63 19.26 5.31
CA ILE A 225 1.46 19.58 6.47
C ILE A 225 0.58 20.47 7.35
N SER A 226 -0.04 19.89 8.36
CA SER A 226 -0.74 20.70 9.36
C SER A 226 0.07 20.64 10.65
N GLU A 227 0.69 21.79 10.93
CA GLU A 227 1.37 22.20 12.16
C GLU A 227 2.85 21.83 12.27
N ALA A 228 3.72 22.86 12.27
CA ALA A 228 5.08 22.78 12.78
C ALA A 228 4.99 22.32 14.25
N ILE A 229 5.41 21.10 14.52
CA ILE A 229 5.36 20.54 15.87
C ILE A 229 6.55 21.13 16.62
N ALA A 230 6.30 21.81 17.75
CA ALA A 230 7.32 22.46 18.57
C ALA A 230 8.16 23.53 17.83
N GLY A 231 7.59 24.17 16.79
CA GLY A 231 8.30 25.19 16.00
C GLY A 231 9.33 24.64 15.00
N ALA A 232 9.52 23.32 14.95
CA ALA A 232 10.32 22.68 13.90
C ALA A 232 9.46 22.52 12.64
N GLU A 233 9.78 23.30 11.60
CA GLU A 233 9.30 23.02 10.26
C GLU A 233 9.93 21.71 9.75
N PRO A 234 9.19 20.86 9.02
CA PRO A 234 9.78 19.68 8.42
C PRO A 234 10.92 20.12 7.48
N PRO A 235 12.09 19.46 7.51
CA PRO A 235 13.25 19.92 6.77
C PRO A 235 12.95 20.00 5.28
N THR A 236 13.42 21.09 4.70
CA THR A 236 13.24 21.38 3.29
C THR A 236 14.05 20.38 2.46
N MET A 237 13.71 20.16 1.18
CA MET A 237 14.53 19.31 0.28
C MET A 237 16.02 19.67 0.27
N ALA A 238 16.33 20.94 0.53
CA ALA A 238 17.69 21.47 0.62
C ALA A 238 18.48 21.00 1.85
N GLU A 239 17.81 20.57 2.91
CA GLU A 239 18.42 20.08 4.16
C GLU A 239 18.71 18.57 4.15
N LEU A 240 18.16 17.84 3.17
CA LEU A 240 18.41 16.42 2.99
C LEU A 240 19.80 16.16 2.43
N THR A 241 20.43 15.06 2.88
CA THR A 241 21.69 14.61 2.28
C THR A 241 21.49 14.22 0.81
N ALA A 242 22.54 14.31 -0.02
CA ALA A 242 22.46 13.95 -1.44
C ALA A 242 22.01 12.48 -1.67
N ALA A 243 22.29 11.58 -0.71
CA ALA A 243 21.84 10.19 -0.74
C ALA A 243 20.33 10.08 -0.49
N GLU A 244 19.79 10.83 0.47
CA GLU A 244 18.36 10.87 0.78
C GLU A 244 17.55 11.50 -0.36
N GLN A 245 18.02 12.63 -0.90
CA GLN A 245 17.42 13.27 -2.07
C GLN A 245 17.28 12.29 -3.25
N ARG A 246 18.33 11.51 -3.53
CA ARG A 246 18.32 10.49 -4.59
C ARG A 246 17.30 9.39 -4.31
N ARG A 247 17.25 8.86 -3.09
CA ARG A 247 16.27 7.82 -2.69
C ARG A 247 14.84 8.34 -2.79
N THR A 248 14.59 9.58 -2.37
CA THR A 248 13.29 10.23 -2.50
C THR A 248 12.88 10.41 -3.96
N MET A 249 13.80 10.84 -4.83
CA MET A 249 13.51 10.97 -6.26
C MET A 249 13.16 9.61 -6.88
N VAL A 250 13.93 8.56 -6.56
CA VAL A 250 13.64 7.20 -7.03
C VAL A 250 12.28 6.71 -6.52
N ALA A 251 11.97 6.92 -5.24
CA ALA A 251 10.66 6.56 -4.68
C ALA A 251 9.50 7.28 -5.40
N LYS A 252 9.66 8.57 -5.74
CA LYS A 252 8.64 9.37 -6.45
C LYS A 252 8.39 8.81 -7.84
N ILE A 253 9.46 8.53 -8.58
CA ILE A 253 9.39 7.95 -9.93
C ILE A 253 8.69 6.59 -9.88
N ILE A 254 9.09 5.71 -8.96
CA ILE A 254 8.50 4.38 -8.84
C ILE A 254 7.02 4.48 -8.44
N ALA A 255 6.66 5.35 -7.50
CA ALA A 255 5.27 5.55 -7.10
C ALA A 255 4.40 6.02 -8.28
N ILE A 256 4.87 7.00 -9.06
CA ILE A 256 4.15 7.51 -10.25
C ILE A 256 4.00 6.41 -11.30
N LEU A 257 5.07 5.67 -11.62
CA LEU A 257 5.04 4.58 -12.59
C LEU A 257 4.10 3.46 -12.15
N ALA A 258 4.13 3.08 -10.88
CA ALA A 258 3.29 2.03 -10.34
C ALA A 258 1.82 2.42 -10.31
N GLN A 259 1.48 3.66 -9.92
CA GLN A 259 0.09 4.15 -9.97
C GLN A 259 -0.42 4.23 -11.41
N SER A 260 0.43 4.69 -12.34
CA SER A 260 0.12 4.67 -13.78
C SER A 260 -0.15 3.24 -14.26
N ALA A 261 0.69 2.28 -13.85
CA ALA A 261 0.54 0.88 -14.20
C ALA A 261 -0.75 0.28 -13.63
N VAL A 262 -1.18 0.66 -12.41
CA VAL A 262 -2.48 0.25 -11.86
C VAL A 262 -3.63 0.79 -12.70
N LEU A 263 -3.65 2.10 -13.00
CA LEU A 263 -4.72 2.71 -13.79
C LEU A 263 -4.81 2.15 -15.21
N ILE A 264 -3.68 2.10 -15.90
CA ILE A 264 -3.60 1.54 -17.25
C ILE A 264 -4.02 0.07 -17.22
N GLY A 265 -3.60 -0.69 -16.21
CA GLY A 265 -4.02 -2.07 -16.00
C GLY A 265 -5.55 -2.21 -15.89
N ILE A 266 -6.20 -1.39 -15.05
CA ILE A 266 -7.66 -1.40 -14.86
C ILE A 266 -8.36 -1.08 -16.20
N LEU A 267 -7.95 0.00 -16.87
CA LEU A 267 -8.54 0.44 -18.14
C LEU A 267 -8.39 -0.63 -19.23
N LEU A 268 -7.21 -1.23 -19.36
CA LEU A 268 -6.95 -2.28 -20.34
C LEU A 268 -7.71 -3.57 -20.02
N ILE A 269 -7.88 -3.94 -18.75
CA ILE A 269 -8.71 -5.09 -18.36
C ILE A 269 -10.18 -4.83 -18.71
N GLY A 270 -10.69 -3.64 -18.38
CA GLY A 270 -12.05 -3.22 -18.73
C GLY A 270 -12.31 -3.23 -20.24
N ASN A 271 -11.36 -2.71 -21.03
CA ASN A 271 -11.47 -2.69 -22.48
C ASN A 271 -11.30 -4.09 -23.11
N ARG A 272 -10.18 -4.77 -22.84
CA ARG A 272 -9.78 -6.00 -23.55
C ARG A 272 -10.46 -7.26 -23.03
N HIS A 273 -10.70 -7.35 -21.72
CA HIS A 273 -11.20 -8.56 -21.09
C HIS A 273 -12.68 -8.49 -20.75
N PHE A 274 -13.14 -7.33 -20.28
CA PHE A 274 -14.56 -7.12 -20.00
C PHE A 274 -15.34 -6.71 -21.26
N GLY A 275 -14.67 -6.15 -22.28
CA GLY A 275 -15.34 -5.65 -23.48
C GLY A 275 -16.22 -4.42 -23.19
N ASN A 276 -15.97 -3.73 -22.08
CA ASN A 276 -16.75 -2.58 -21.63
C ASN A 276 -15.80 -1.49 -21.13
N LEU A 277 -15.45 -0.56 -22.03
CA LEU A 277 -14.59 0.57 -21.71
C LEU A 277 -15.19 1.47 -20.62
N ARG A 278 -16.51 1.63 -20.59
CA ARG A 278 -17.19 2.44 -19.56
C ARG A 278 -17.03 1.83 -18.17
N ALA A 279 -17.11 0.50 -18.04
CA ALA A 279 -16.84 -0.19 -16.78
C ALA A 279 -15.37 -0.04 -16.36
N GLY A 280 -14.43 -0.13 -17.30
CA GLY A 280 -13.01 0.13 -17.06
C GLY A 280 -12.74 1.56 -16.55
N ALA A 281 -13.30 2.56 -17.24
CA ALA A 281 -13.20 3.97 -16.84
C ALA A 281 -13.83 4.20 -15.46
N GLY A 282 -15.03 3.67 -15.22
CA GLY A 282 -15.69 3.75 -13.92
C GLY A 282 -14.88 3.12 -12.79
N CYS A 283 -14.30 1.94 -13.01
CA CYS A 283 -13.43 1.25 -12.07
C CYS A 283 -12.16 2.07 -11.75
N ALA A 284 -11.53 2.67 -12.77
CA ALA A 284 -10.33 3.49 -12.61
C ALA A 284 -10.64 4.80 -11.87
N THR A 285 -11.74 5.47 -12.21
CA THR A 285 -12.22 6.67 -11.51
C THR A 285 -12.55 6.34 -10.04
N LEU A 286 -13.25 5.24 -9.77
CA LEU A 286 -13.55 4.84 -8.39
C LEU A 286 -12.28 4.53 -7.61
N TYR A 287 -11.30 3.84 -8.21
CA TYR A 287 -10.00 3.61 -7.58
C TYR A 287 -9.33 4.92 -7.14
N LEU A 288 -9.35 5.96 -7.96
CA LEU A 288 -8.76 7.26 -7.62
C LEU A 288 -9.56 8.05 -6.58
N LEU A 289 -10.89 7.87 -6.58
CA LEU A 289 -11.75 8.49 -5.58
C LEU A 289 -11.55 7.89 -4.18
N MET A 290 -11.19 6.61 -4.08
CA MET A 290 -11.05 5.95 -2.79
C MET A 290 -10.11 6.73 -1.85
N PRO A 291 -10.56 7.04 -0.61
CA PRO A 291 -9.74 7.77 0.36
C PRO A 291 -8.37 7.13 0.62
N TYR A 292 -8.33 5.82 0.62
CA TYR A 292 -7.10 5.06 0.71
C TYR A 292 -6.09 5.46 -0.37
N THR A 293 -6.53 5.50 -1.63
CA THR A 293 -5.65 5.77 -2.76
C THR A 293 -5.05 7.17 -2.66
N ALA A 294 -5.85 8.16 -2.24
CA ALA A 294 -5.39 9.53 -2.03
C ALA A 294 -4.38 9.67 -0.88
N GLN A 295 -4.58 8.92 0.20
CA GLN A 295 -3.75 9.01 1.40
C GLN A 295 -2.42 8.24 1.30
N MET A 296 -2.40 7.16 0.51
CA MET A 296 -1.28 6.22 0.40
C MET A 296 -0.68 6.18 -1.01
N THR A 297 -0.88 7.23 -1.82
CA THR A 297 -0.48 7.23 -3.23
C THR A 297 1.02 7.05 -3.41
N GLY A 298 1.82 7.69 -2.54
CA GLY A 298 3.28 7.71 -2.59
C GLY A 298 3.96 6.49 -1.97
N ARG A 299 3.18 5.47 -1.55
CA ARG A 299 3.69 4.28 -0.88
C ARG A 299 4.00 3.16 -1.86
N VAL A 300 5.26 3.08 -2.25
CA VAL A 300 5.80 2.12 -3.24
C VAL A 300 5.53 0.67 -2.85
N ASP A 301 5.67 0.35 -1.57
CA ASP A 301 5.44 -0.96 -0.95
C ASP A 301 3.98 -1.44 -1.07
N HIS A 302 3.03 -0.51 -1.13
CA HIS A 302 1.62 -0.81 -1.37
C HIS A 302 1.34 -1.02 -2.87
N VAL A 303 1.77 -0.07 -3.70
CA VAL A 303 1.30 0.04 -5.09
C VAL A 303 2.06 -0.88 -6.06
N VAL A 304 3.36 -1.10 -5.89
CA VAL A 304 4.14 -1.92 -6.85
C VAL A 304 3.64 -3.36 -6.91
N PRO A 305 3.44 -4.07 -5.79
CA PRO A 305 2.95 -5.44 -5.81
C PRO A 305 1.52 -5.53 -6.37
N ALA A 306 0.69 -4.52 -6.07
CA ALA A 306 -0.65 -4.41 -6.64
C ALA A 306 -0.62 -4.25 -8.16
N ALA A 307 0.27 -3.40 -8.68
CA ALA A 307 0.48 -3.22 -10.12
C ALA A 307 0.92 -4.54 -10.77
N LEU A 308 1.88 -5.25 -10.18
CA LEU A 308 2.36 -6.53 -10.71
C LEU A 308 1.25 -7.58 -10.76
N ILE A 309 0.46 -7.76 -9.68
CA ILE A 309 -0.67 -8.70 -9.69
C ILE A 309 -1.71 -8.30 -10.75
N LEU A 310 -2.00 -7.00 -10.89
CA LEU A 310 -2.94 -6.51 -11.89
C LEU A 310 -2.46 -6.78 -13.32
N TRP A 311 -1.16 -6.59 -13.59
CA TRP A 311 -0.56 -6.91 -14.88
C TRP A 311 -0.49 -8.41 -15.14
N ALA A 312 -0.36 -9.24 -14.10
CA ALA A 312 -0.55 -10.68 -14.23
C ALA A 312 -1.98 -11.03 -14.69
N VAL A 313 -3.00 -10.37 -14.11
CA VAL A 313 -4.40 -10.52 -14.53
C VAL A 313 -4.60 -10.01 -15.96
N LEU A 314 -4.02 -8.87 -16.33
CA LEU A 314 -4.08 -8.36 -17.70
C LEU A 314 -3.47 -9.36 -18.70
N MET A 315 -2.40 -10.04 -18.32
CA MET A 315 -1.66 -10.99 -19.15
C MET A 315 -2.06 -12.46 -18.93
N TYR A 316 -3.21 -12.74 -18.30
CA TYR A 316 -3.64 -14.10 -17.94
C TYR A 316 -3.74 -15.10 -19.11
N ARG A 317 -3.81 -14.63 -20.36
CA ARG A 317 -3.81 -15.50 -21.54
C ARG A 317 -2.41 -16.04 -21.87
N LYS A 318 -1.36 -15.41 -21.35
CA LYS A 318 0.04 -15.76 -21.58
C LYS A 318 0.65 -16.23 -20.25
N PRO A 319 0.62 -17.54 -19.95
CA PRO A 319 0.98 -18.07 -18.63
C PRO A 319 2.42 -17.75 -18.22
N LEU A 320 3.36 -17.66 -19.17
CA LEU A 320 4.74 -17.24 -18.90
C LEU A 320 4.80 -15.82 -18.32
N ILE A 321 4.15 -14.86 -18.98
CA ILE A 321 4.18 -13.44 -18.59
C ILE A 321 3.42 -13.25 -17.26
N ALA A 322 2.26 -13.90 -17.12
CA ALA A 322 1.52 -13.88 -15.87
C ALA A 322 2.33 -14.48 -14.70
N GLY A 323 3.06 -15.58 -14.93
CA GLY A 323 3.93 -16.19 -13.94
C GLY A 323 5.10 -15.29 -13.54
N LEU A 324 5.70 -14.57 -14.50
CA LEU A 324 6.75 -13.58 -14.22
C LEU A 324 6.24 -12.47 -13.30
N PHE A 325 5.05 -11.92 -13.58
CA PHE A 325 4.45 -10.87 -12.75
C PHE A 325 4.04 -11.36 -11.35
N ILE A 326 3.43 -12.54 -11.23
CA ILE A 326 3.10 -13.12 -9.91
C ILE A 326 4.37 -13.45 -9.13
N GLY A 327 5.39 -14.03 -9.78
CA GLY A 327 6.67 -14.34 -9.14
C GLY A 327 7.43 -13.08 -8.71
N ALA A 328 7.38 -12.01 -9.52
CA ALA A 328 7.93 -10.73 -9.12
C ALA A 328 7.18 -10.15 -7.92
N ALA A 329 5.84 -10.15 -7.94
CA ALA A 329 5.04 -9.68 -6.81
C ALA A 329 5.33 -10.49 -5.53
N ALA A 330 5.43 -11.81 -5.67
CA ALA A 330 5.75 -12.77 -4.62
C ALA A 330 7.17 -12.62 -4.06
N GLY A 331 8.11 -12.13 -4.87
CA GLY A 331 9.46 -11.84 -4.42
C GLY A 331 9.59 -10.48 -3.76
N LEU A 332 8.79 -9.50 -4.18
CA LEU A 332 8.74 -8.18 -3.54
C LEU A 332 8.02 -8.23 -2.19
N LEU A 333 6.94 -9.02 -2.11
CA LEU A 333 6.17 -9.34 -0.91
C LEU A 333 5.86 -10.84 -0.92
N TYR A 334 5.96 -11.51 0.21
CA TYR A 334 5.70 -12.96 0.24
C TYR A 334 4.21 -13.34 0.15
N TYR A 335 3.27 -12.44 0.45
CA TYR A 335 1.81 -12.73 0.44
C TYR A 335 1.28 -13.26 -0.91
N PRO A 336 1.65 -12.68 -2.07
CA PRO A 336 1.31 -13.24 -3.38
C PRO A 336 1.71 -14.70 -3.62
N LEU A 337 2.63 -15.31 -2.85
CA LEU A 337 2.91 -16.75 -2.96
C LEU A 337 1.69 -17.61 -2.67
N PHE A 338 0.81 -17.15 -1.78
CA PHE A 338 -0.43 -17.85 -1.46
C PHE A 338 -1.47 -17.75 -2.58
N LEU A 339 -1.22 -16.97 -3.65
CA LEU A 339 -2.00 -17.02 -4.87
C LEU A 339 -1.64 -18.24 -5.73
N LEU A 340 -0.46 -18.85 -5.54
CA LEU A 340 0.03 -19.93 -6.42
C LEU A 340 -0.93 -21.12 -6.50
N PRO A 341 -1.54 -21.65 -5.42
CA PRO A 341 -2.47 -22.77 -5.54
C PRO A 341 -3.69 -22.44 -6.43
N LEU A 342 -4.24 -21.23 -6.29
CA LEU A 342 -5.34 -20.73 -7.13
C LEU A 342 -4.93 -20.58 -8.60
N TRP A 343 -3.78 -19.95 -8.86
CA TRP A 343 -3.31 -19.67 -10.23
C TRP A 343 -2.82 -20.94 -10.95
N CYS A 344 -2.13 -21.83 -10.26
CA CYS A 344 -1.76 -23.14 -10.78
C CYS A 344 -3.00 -23.97 -11.13
N SER A 345 -4.04 -23.91 -10.30
CA SER A 345 -5.32 -24.58 -10.59
C SER A 345 -6.02 -23.99 -11.82
N PHE A 346 -6.01 -22.66 -11.99
CA PHE A 346 -6.53 -22.03 -13.22
C PHE A 346 -5.81 -22.53 -14.48
N TYR A 347 -4.48 -22.65 -14.44
CA TYR A 347 -3.67 -23.14 -15.55
C TYR A 347 -3.52 -24.67 -15.61
N TRP A 348 -4.15 -25.43 -14.72
CA TRP A 348 -3.88 -26.85 -14.51
C TRP A 348 -3.97 -27.65 -15.80
N GLN A 349 -5.06 -27.46 -16.55
CA GLN A 349 -5.29 -28.15 -17.81
C GLN A 349 -4.39 -27.63 -18.95
N ARG A 350 -3.95 -26.37 -18.90
CA ARG A 350 -3.19 -25.74 -19.99
C ARG A 350 -2.30 -24.61 -19.48
N GLY A 351 -0.99 -24.85 -19.50
CA GLY A 351 0.01 -23.82 -19.26
C GLY A 351 0.58 -23.76 -17.85
N VAL A 352 0.19 -24.66 -16.93
CA VAL A 352 0.72 -24.68 -15.54
C VAL A 352 2.24 -24.74 -15.48
N GLY A 353 2.89 -25.59 -16.28
CA GLY A 353 4.36 -25.70 -16.28
C GLY A 353 5.06 -24.42 -16.75
N ARG A 354 4.47 -23.70 -17.71
CA ARG A 354 4.97 -22.41 -18.16
C ARG A 354 4.82 -21.35 -17.08
N PHE A 355 3.65 -21.31 -16.44
CA PHE A 355 3.37 -20.39 -15.34
C PHE A 355 4.32 -20.63 -14.15
N ALA A 356 4.39 -21.87 -13.65
CA ALA A 356 5.24 -22.24 -12.53
C ALA A 356 6.73 -22.02 -12.82
N GLY A 357 7.20 -22.39 -14.02
CA GLY A 357 8.57 -22.11 -14.45
C GLY A 357 8.90 -20.61 -14.46
N ALA A 358 7.99 -19.76 -14.95
CA ALA A 358 8.20 -18.32 -14.94
C ALA A 358 8.17 -17.70 -13.53
N VAL A 359 7.34 -18.22 -12.62
CA VAL A 359 7.37 -17.83 -11.20
C VAL A 359 8.73 -18.14 -10.59
N LEU A 360 9.25 -19.35 -10.80
CA LEU A 360 10.57 -19.76 -10.29
C LEU A 360 11.69 -18.88 -10.87
N VAL A 361 11.64 -18.57 -12.17
CA VAL A 361 12.60 -17.66 -12.80
C VAL A 361 12.54 -16.26 -12.18
N ALA A 362 11.36 -15.69 -11.97
CA ALA A 362 11.23 -14.38 -11.34
C ALA A 362 11.80 -14.36 -9.91
N LEU A 363 11.48 -15.38 -9.11
CA LEU A 363 11.98 -15.50 -7.74
C LEU A 363 13.50 -15.68 -7.72
N THR A 364 14.06 -16.54 -8.57
CA THR A 364 15.51 -16.76 -8.65
C THR A 364 16.27 -15.50 -9.09
N VAL A 365 15.73 -14.73 -10.05
CA VAL A 365 16.31 -13.44 -10.45
C VAL A 365 16.29 -12.43 -9.32
N LEU A 366 15.16 -12.28 -8.60
CA LEU A 366 15.09 -11.37 -7.45
C LEU A 366 16.03 -11.81 -6.32
N MET A 367 16.13 -13.11 -6.06
CA MET A 367 17.09 -13.66 -5.10
C MET A 367 18.53 -13.38 -5.49
N ALA A 368 18.88 -13.52 -6.77
CA ALA A 368 20.21 -13.23 -7.28
C ALA A 368 20.54 -11.74 -7.12
N LEU A 369 19.65 -10.84 -7.54
CA LEU A 369 19.81 -9.39 -7.38
C LEU A 369 20.08 -9.00 -5.92
N LEU A 370 19.39 -9.65 -4.99
CA LEU A 370 19.53 -9.37 -3.58
C LEU A 370 20.82 -9.97 -2.98
N ALA A 371 21.28 -11.13 -3.48
CA ALA A 371 22.59 -11.69 -3.12
C ALA A 371 23.75 -10.80 -3.60
N PHE A 372 23.61 -10.13 -4.74
CA PHE A 372 24.61 -9.19 -5.26
C PHE A 372 24.54 -7.78 -4.65
N ALA A 373 23.47 -7.45 -3.90
CA ALA A 373 23.30 -6.13 -3.30
C ALA A 373 24.28 -5.85 -2.15
N GLY A 374 24.94 -6.88 -1.61
CA GLY A 374 25.88 -6.79 -0.49
C GLY A 374 25.20 -6.52 0.86
N GLY A 375 25.81 -6.99 1.96
CA GLY A 375 25.37 -6.70 3.32
C GLY A 375 25.27 -7.93 4.22
N GLU A 376 24.23 -8.75 4.02
CA GLU A 376 23.84 -9.81 4.96
C GLU A 376 24.01 -11.21 4.35
N PRO A 377 24.13 -12.28 5.17
CA PRO A 377 24.14 -13.65 4.68
C PRO A 377 22.89 -13.95 3.84
N PHE A 378 23.05 -14.77 2.78
CA PHE A 378 21.96 -15.17 1.88
C PHE A 378 20.73 -15.72 2.63
N LEU A 379 20.94 -16.47 3.71
CA LEU A 379 19.85 -17.04 4.49
C LEU A 379 19.03 -15.96 5.23
N THR A 380 19.68 -14.91 5.74
CA THR A 380 19.02 -13.76 6.36
C THR A 380 18.13 -13.03 5.35
N HIS A 381 18.61 -12.92 4.12
CA HIS A 381 17.86 -12.36 3.00
C HIS A 381 16.63 -13.20 2.64
N VAL A 382 16.75 -14.52 2.55
CA VAL A 382 15.62 -15.45 2.35
C VAL A 382 14.61 -15.33 3.49
N GLN A 383 15.07 -15.29 4.74
CA GLN A 383 14.19 -15.15 5.91
C GLN A 383 13.43 -13.82 5.91
N ARG A 384 14.10 -12.71 5.57
CA ARG A 384 13.47 -11.38 5.43
C ARG A 384 12.50 -11.32 4.25
N MET A 385 12.82 -11.96 3.13
CA MET A 385 11.99 -11.93 1.92
C MET A 385 10.72 -12.76 2.04
N PHE A 386 10.83 -13.98 2.60
CA PHE A 386 9.69 -14.89 2.77
C PHE A 386 9.00 -14.76 4.14
N GLY A 387 9.49 -13.85 4.98
CA GLY A 387 8.99 -13.65 6.34
C GLY A 387 8.91 -14.96 7.11
N VAL A 388 9.91 -15.84 6.92
CA VAL A 388 9.89 -17.23 7.41
C VAL A 388 9.39 -17.21 8.84
N LEU A 389 8.21 -17.81 8.98
CA LEU A 389 7.30 -17.78 10.12
C LEU A 389 8.08 -17.88 11.44
N ASN A 390 8.47 -16.73 11.99
CA ASN A 390 8.69 -16.64 13.42
C ASN A 390 7.43 -16.00 14.02
N PRO A 391 6.37 -16.80 14.25
CA PRO A 391 5.14 -16.32 14.88
C PRO A 391 5.38 -15.83 16.31
N ASN A 392 6.55 -16.15 16.89
CA ASN A 392 6.99 -15.77 18.23
C ASN A 392 7.93 -14.56 18.26
N LYS A 393 7.99 -13.74 17.19
CA LYS A 393 8.60 -12.41 17.29
C LYS A 393 7.97 -11.67 18.48
N GLY A 394 8.80 -11.10 19.34
CA GLY A 394 8.36 -10.47 20.58
C GLY A 394 7.30 -9.38 20.34
N PRO A 395 6.48 -9.04 21.35
CA PRO A 395 5.42 -8.03 21.25
C PRO A 395 5.90 -6.69 20.64
N ASN A 396 7.17 -6.35 20.83
CA ASN A 396 7.78 -5.08 20.44
C ASN A 396 8.14 -4.98 18.94
N GLU A 397 8.01 -6.05 18.16
CA GLU A 397 8.28 -6.05 16.71
C GLU A 397 7.01 -6.06 15.85
N LEU A 398 5.83 -6.24 16.44
CA LEU A 398 4.55 -6.28 15.71
C LEU A 398 3.88 -4.92 15.74
N THR A 399 3.33 -4.50 14.61
CA THR A 399 2.65 -3.20 14.50
C THR A 399 1.22 -3.34 14.01
N GLY A 400 0.39 -2.33 14.30
CA GLY A 400 -1.01 -2.29 13.87
C GLY A 400 -1.93 -3.03 14.82
N ILE A 401 -2.87 -3.86 14.33
CA ILE A 401 -3.85 -4.52 15.23
C ILE A 401 -3.19 -5.41 16.29
N TRP A 402 -2.04 -6.00 15.95
CA TRP A 402 -1.32 -6.95 16.81
C TRP A 402 -0.50 -6.25 17.89
N GLU A 403 -0.35 -4.93 17.81
CA GLU A 403 0.29 -4.07 18.82
C GLU A 403 -0.71 -3.63 19.91
N LEU A 404 -2.02 -3.87 19.70
CA LEU A 404 -3.10 -3.39 20.56
C LEU A 404 -3.31 -4.23 21.85
N GLY A 405 -2.25 -4.82 22.38
CA GLY A 405 -2.25 -5.59 23.62
C GLY A 405 -2.81 -7.02 23.52
N TRP A 406 -2.94 -7.57 22.31
CA TRP A 406 -3.39 -8.94 22.10
C TRP A 406 -2.20 -9.87 22.19
N ASN A 407 -2.38 -11.07 22.76
CA ASN A 407 -1.31 -12.07 22.73
C ASN A 407 -1.02 -12.47 21.25
N PRO A 408 0.21 -12.28 20.73
CA PRO A 408 0.55 -12.58 19.34
C PRO A 408 0.23 -14.01 18.89
N ILE A 409 0.11 -14.96 19.83
CA ILE A 409 -0.21 -16.37 19.55
C ILE A 409 -1.55 -16.54 18.82
N TRP A 410 -2.51 -15.63 19.02
CA TRP A 410 -3.82 -15.66 18.35
C TRP A 410 -3.75 -15.41 16.84
N ARG A 411 -2.58 -15.07 16.31
CA ARG A 411 -2.31 -15.02 14.87
C ARG A 411 -2.28 -16.42 14.25
N LEU A 412 -1.85 -17.43 15.00
CA LEU A 412 -1.63 -18.78 14.46
C LEU A 412 -2.90 -19.41 13.87
N PRO A 413 -4.07 -19.41 14.55
CA PRO A 413 -5.30 -19.93 13.94
C PRO A 413 -5.70 -19.16 12.67
N VAL A 414 -5.48 -17.85 12.62
CA VAL A 414 -5.79 -17.01 11.45
C VAL A 414 -4.87 -17.37 10.28
N ILE A 415 -3.58 -17.59 10.54
CA ILE A 415 -2.60 -18.05 9.54
C ILE A 415 -3.01 -19.44 9.02
N VAL A 416 -3.36 -20.37 9.90
CA VAL A 416 -3.81 -21.71 9.51
C VAL A 416 -5.06 -21.63 8.64
N GLY A 417 -6.07 -20.87 9.04
CA GLY A 417 -7.28 -20.64 8.24
C GLY A 417 -6.99 -20.02 6.89
N TYR A 418 -6.05 -19.07 6.83
CA TYR A 418 -5.59 -18.45 5.59
C TYR A 418 -4.89 -19.43 4.64
N VAL A 419 -3.99 -20.27 5.17
CA VAL A 419 -3.30 -21.32 4.39
C VAL A 419 -4.32 -22.33 3.86
N ILE A 420 -5.25 -22.78 4.71
CA ILE A 420 -6.34 -23.67 4.30
C ILE A 420 -7.15 -23.02 3.17
N LEU A 421 -7.51 -21.73 3.29
CA LEU A 421 -8.24 -21.01 2.25
C LEU A 421 -7.47 -20.95 0.92
N SER A 422 -6.15 -20.69 0.98
CA SER A 422 -5.27 -20.67 -0.20
C SER A 422 -5.27 -22.01 -0.93
N PHE A 423 -5.05 -23.12 -0.23
CA PHE A 423 -5.08 -24.46 -0.83
C PHE A 423 -6.49 -24.90 -1.23
N PHE A 424 -7.52 -24.51 -0.48
CA PHE A 424 -8.90 -24.74 -0.83
C PHE A 424 -9.22 -24.16 -2.21
N PHE A 425 -8.68 -22.99 -2.53
CA PHE A 425 -8.80 -22.40 -3.87
C PHE A 425 -8.10 -23.17 -4.98
N ALA A 426 -7.20 -24.10 -4.70
CA ALA A 426 -6.70 -25.02 -5.71
C ALA A 426 -7.80 -26.00 -6.18
N VAL A 427 -8.71 -26.38 -5.29
CA VAL A 427 -9.77 -27.37 -5.57
C VAL A 427 -11.08 -26.69 -5.95
N TRP A 428 -11.52 -25.69 -5.19
CA TRP A 428 -12.80 -25.01 -5.36
C TRP A 428 -12.62 -23.54 -5.74
N PRO A 429 -13.40 -22.96 -6.66
CA PRO A 429 -14.38 -23.62 -7.53
C PRO A 429 -13.74 -24.58 -8.54
N GLY A 430 -14.47 -25.62 -8.93
CA GLY A 430 -13.94 -26.70 -9.80
C GLY A 430 -13.51 -26.21 -11.18
N GLN A 431 -14.37 -25.44 -11.87
CA GLN A 431 -13.99 -24.75 -13.11
C GLN A 431 -13.70 -23.28 -12.84
N LYS A 432 -12.46 -22.87 -13.10
CA LYS A 432 -12.00 -21.49 -12.88
C LYS A 432 -12.01 -20.70 -14.18
N ASN A 433 -12.72 -19.57 -14.17
CA ASN A 433 -12.68 -18.57 -15.22
C ASN A 433 -11.96 -17.30 -14.73
N LEU A 434 -11.73 -16.33 -15.61
CA LEU A 434 -11.08 -15.05 -15.27
C LEU A 434 -11.77 -14.32 -14.11
N GLY A 435 -13.10 -14.36 -14.04
CA GLY A 435 -13.83 -13.77 -12.92
C GLY A 435 -13.43 -14.42 -11.59
N ILE A 436 -13.53 -15.75 -11.50
CA ILE A 436 -13.13 -16.49 -10.30
C ILE A 436 -11.68 -16.20 -9.92
N LEU A 437 -10.78 -16.13 -10.91
CA LEU A 437 -9.38 -15.80 -10.69
C LEU A 437 -9.21 -14.41 -10.03
N ILE A 438 -9.91 -13.39 -10.52
CA ILE A 438 -9.87 -12.03 -9.96
C ILE A 438 -10.48 -12.00 -8.55
N SER A 439 -11.66 -12.60 -8.34
CA SER A 439 -12.36 -12.51 -7.04
C SER A 439 -11.67 -13.33 -5.96
N CYS A 440 -11.20 -14.54 -6.27
CA CYS A 440 -10.47 -15.36 -5.31
C CYS A 440 -9.07 -14.79 -5.02
N SER A 441 -8.42 -14.13 -6.00
CA SER A 441 -7.18 -13.39 -5.73
C SER A 441 -7.45 -12.19 -4.81
N ALA A 442 -8.53 -11.43 -5.05
CA ALA A 442 -8.96 -10.36 -4.14
C ALA A 442 -9.24 -10.91 -2.73
N ALA A 443 -9.97 -12.02 -2.61
CA ALA A 443 -10.27 -12.67 -1.33
C ALA A 443 -9.00 -13.05 -0.57
N LEU A 444 -8.00 -13.65 -1.23
CA LEU A 444 -6.73 -13.99 -0.58
C LEU A 444 -5.94 -12.75 -0.17
N MET A 445 -5.96 -11.68 -0.95
CA MET A 445 -5.24 -10.45 -0.59
C MET A 445 -5.93 -9.67 0.53
N VAL A 446 -7.27 -9.73 0.64
CA VAL A 446 -8.01 -9.26 1.81
C VAL A 446 -7.72 -10.14 3.02
N ALA A 447 -7.79 -11.47 2.86
CA ALA A 447 -7.56 -12.42 3.95
C ALA A 447 -6.15 -12.32 4.56
N ALA A 448 -5.15 -11.95 3.75
CA ALA A 448 -3.79 -11.68 4.21
C ALA A 448 -3.71 -10.54 5.26
N GLN A 449 -4.62 -9.55 5.18
CA GLN A 449 -4.65 -8.41 6.10
C GLN A 449 -4.92 -8.81 7.55
N PHE A 450 -5.63 -9.93 7.77
CA PHE A 450 -6.00 -10.37 9.11
C PHE A 450 -4.82 -10.88 9.92
N TRP A 451 -3.79 -11.45 9.29
CA TRP A 451 -2.64 -12.01 10.01
C TRP A 451 -1.33 -11.26 9.73
N HIS A 452 -1.36 -10.27 8.83
CA HIS A 452 -0.21 -9.42 8.55
C HIS A 452 0.27 -8.72 9.82
N GLY A 453 1.52 -8.98 10.19
CA GLY A 453 2.09 -8.55 11.47
C GLY A 453 2.48 -7.07 11.54
N TYR A 454 2.32 -6.33 10.44
CA TYR A 454 2.88 -4.99 10.30
C TYR A 454 1.87 -4.03 9.67
N GLY A 455 0.91 -3.53 10.44
CA GLY A 455 -0.12 -2.64 9.90
C GLY A 455 -1.19 -3.38 9.07
N GLY A 456 -1.49 -4.63 9.44
CA GLY A 456 -2.63 -5.38 8.88
C GLY A 456 -3.88 -4.52 8.82
N GLY A 457 -4.60 -4.57 7.69
CA GLY A 457 -5.78 -3.76 7.42
C GLY A 457 -5.48 -2.43 6.70
N LEU A 458 -4.24 -1.94 6.70
CA LEU A 458 -3.87 -0.71 5.99
C LEU A 458 -3.43 -0.94 4.54
N TYR A 459 -3.09 -2.17 4.13
CA TYR A 459 -2.57 -2.46 2.79
C TYR A 459 -3.67 -2.71 1.78
N MET A 460 -4.56 -1.74 1.63
CA MET A 460 -5.72 -1.91 0.75
C MET A 460 -5.32 -2.01 -0.73
N ALA A 461 -4.19 -1.44 -1.17
CA ALA A 461 -3.74 -1.54 -2.56
C ALA A 461 -3.57 -3.00 -3.01
N TRP A 462 -3.23 -3.92 -2.11
CA TRP A 462 -3.01 -5.32 -2.47
C TRP A 462 -4.29 -6.01 -2.96
N PHE A 463 -5.46 -5.56 -2.49
CA PHE A 463 -6.74 -6.16 -2.87
C PHE A 463 -7.68 -5.20 -3.61
N LEU A 464 -7.58 -3.88 -3.37
CA LEU A 464 -8.55 -2.89 -3.83
C LEU A 464 -8.72 -2.87 -5.35
N PRO A 465 -7.66 -2.86 -6.20
CA PRO A 465 -7.84 -2.94 -7.65
C PRO A 465 -8.59 -4.21 -8.08
N LEU A 466 -8.30 -5.36 -7.46
CA LEU A 466 -8.94 -6.64 -7.78
C LEU A 466 -10.39 -6.70 -7.27
N LEU A 467 -10.65 -6.11 -6.11
CA LEU A 467 -11.99 -5.93 -5.55
C LEU A 467 -12.84 -5.08 -6.49
N LEU A 468 -12.32 -3.93 -6.93
CA LEU A 468 -13.01 -3.05 -7.87
C LEU A 468 -13.25 -3.76 -9.22
N LEU A 469 -12.27 -4.46 -9.77
CA LEU A 469 -12.48 -5.28 -10.97
C LEU A 469 -13.54 -6.36 -10.76
N THR A 470 -13.66 -6.94 -9.55
CA THR A 470 -14.73 -7.90 -9.22
C THR A 470 -16.11 -7.24 -9.22
N ILE A 471 -16.22 -5.99 -8.77
CA ILE A 471 -17.48 -5.24 -8.73
C ILE A 471 -17.91 -4.81 -10.14
N PHE A 472 -16.98 -4.38 -11.00
CA PHE A 472 -17.27 -3.86 -12.34
C PHE A 472 -17.30 -4.91 -13.45
N ARG A 473 -16.87 -6.15 -13.19
CA ARG A 473 -16.81 -7.16 -14.26
C ARG A 473 -18.19 -7.59 -14.74
N PRO A 474 -18.34 -7.87 -16.05
CA PRO A 474 -19.49 -8.60 -16.58
C PRO A 474 -19.38 -10.10 -16.27
N ASN A 475 -20.32 -10.89 -16.80
CA ASN A 475 -20.19 -12.35 -16.74
C ASN A 475 -19.04 -12.81 -17.65
N LEU A 476 -18.07 -13.53 -17.08
CA LEU A 476 -16.85 -13.99 -17.76
C LEU A 476 -16.75 -15.54 -17.79
N GLN A 477 -17.88 -16.24 -17.75
CA GLN A 477 -17.93 -17.71 -17.72
C GLN A 477 -17.14 -18.38 -18.86
N ASP A 478 -17.07 -17.76 -20.04
CA ASP A 478 -16.33 -18.31 -21.19
C ASP A 478 -14.81 -18.11 -21.15
N ARG A 479 -14.29 -17.34 -20.18
CA ARG A 479 -12.86 -17.03 -20.08
C ARG A 479 -12.12 -18.06 -19.22
N VAL A 480 -12.15 -19.33 -19.65
CA VAL A 480 -11.45 -20.46 -19.02
C VAL A 480 -10.12 -20.71 -19.74
N ALA A 481 -9.08 -21.14 -19.00
CA ALA A 481 -7.74 -21.39 -19.51
C ALA A 481 -7.69 -22.24 -20.79
N THR A 482 -8.52 -23.28 -20.88
CA THR A 482 -8.59 -24.17 -22.06
C THR A 482 -9.03 -23.46 -23.34
N LYS A 483 -9.88 -22.44 -23.23
CA LYS A 483 -10.42 -21.66 -24.36
C LYS A 483 -9.50 -20.50 -24.76
N VAL A 484 -8.78 -19.91 -23.80
CA VAL A 484 -8.08 -18.62 -24.00
C VAL A 484 -6.57 -18.74 -24.17
N ILE A 485 -5.98 -19.90 -23.86
CA ILE A 485 -4.54 -20.12 -23.95
C ILE A 485 -4.23 -20.87 -25.23
N ASP A 486 -3.27 -20.36 -26.01
CA ASP A 486 -2.81 -21.01 -27.24
C ASP A 486 -2.26 -22.41 -26.95
N GLY A 487 -2.51 -23.35 -27.86
CA GLY A 487 -2.10 -24.74 -27.70
C GLY A 487 -0.61 -24.84 -27.93
N ARG A 488 0.02 -25.91 -27.44
CA ARG A 488 1.13 -26.42 -28.26
C ARG A 488 0.47 -26.81 -29.57
N SER A 489 0.70 -26.06 -30.64
CA SER A 489 0.44 -26.52 -31.99
C SER A 489 1.24 -27.81 -32.14
N ARG A 490 0.61 -28.95 -31.89
CA ARG A 490 1.14 -30.21 -32.41
C ARG A 490 1.09 -30.01 -33.92
N PRO A 491 2.21 -30.15 -34.65
CA PRO A 491 2.14 -30.10 -36.10
C PRO A 491 1.12 -31.14 -36.53
N SER A 492 0.01 -30.68 -37.11
CA SER A 492 -0.93 -31.56 -37.76
C SER A 492 -0.12 -32.28 -38.82
N ARG A 493 0.14 -33.58 -38.60
CA ARG A 493 0.62 -34.47 -39.65
C ARG A 493 -0.54 -34.50 -40.66
N ARG A 494 -0.53 -33.58 -41.63
CA ARG A 494 -1.30 -33.73 -42.86
C ARG A 494 -0.84 -35.06 -43.45
N SER A 495 -1.66 -36.08 -43.36
CA SER A 495 -1.51 -37.26 -44.20
C SER A 495 -1.75 -36.79 -45.63
N SER A 496 -0.68 -36.53 -46.36
CA SER A 496 -0.70 -36.56 -47.81
C SER A 496 -0.88 -38.01 -48.22
N THR A 497 -2.11 -38.51 -48.19
CA THR A 497 -2.48 -39.62 -49.07
C THR A 497 -2.59 -39.00 -50.45
N ALA A 498 -1.45 -38.95 -51.13
CA ALA A 498 -1.39 -38.71 -52.55
C ALA A 498 -2.16 -39.85 -53.24
N LEU A 499 -3.08 -39.43 -54.11
CA LEU A 499 -3.42 -40.15 -55.33
C LEU A 499 -2.13 -40.66 -55.99
N ASP A 500 -2.09 -41.95 -56.31
CA ASP A 500 -1.70 -42.50 -57.60
C ASP A 500 -1.16 -43.93 -57.45
N ALA A 501 -1.96 -44.88 -57.91
CA ALA A 501 -1.50 -46.15 -58.45
C ALA A 501 -2.54 -46.61 -59.49
N ALA A 502 -2.32 -46.12 -60.72
CA ALA A 502 -2.51 -46.89 -61.93
C ALA A 502 -1.24 -47.74 -62.15
#